data_AF-A0A1G3PSG6-F1
#
_entry.id   AF-A0A1G3PSG6-F1
#
_cell.length_a   1.000
_cell.length_b   1.000
_cell.length_c   1.000
_cell.angle_alpha   90.00
_cell.angle_beta   90.00
_cell.angle_gamma   90.00
#
_symmetry.space_group_name_H-M   'P 1'
#
loop_
_entity.id
_entity.type
_entity.pdbx_description
1 polymer ?
#
loop_
_entity_poly.entity_id
_entity_poly.type
_entity_poly.pdbx_seq_one_letter_code
_entity_poly.pdbx_strand_id
1 'polypeptide(L)'
;MKRMLLGVLALIVFASVGAFAKVYKFKAGNIQVDIPSDWEVENTGGKLSAYSPGDVALFFIEEFSEAEDAEDEEEGKQLILDYITDDIGDDYETGEMGFETINDMDIYYVDYSYEDPDYGVAICTTFVIMAGETYSIITVDVLEDGYEDYEEVMDEIVGSIKALK
;
A
#
# COMPACT_ATOMS: atom_id res chain seq x y z
N MET A 1 -53.42 -34.98 -13.00
CA MET A 1 -52.49 -34.81 -11.85
C MET A 1 -51.09 -35.24 -12.27
N LYS A 2 -50.16 -34.29 -12.46
CA LYS A 2 -48.72 -34.48 -12.22
C LYS A 2 -48.09 -33.09 -12.04
N ARG A 3 -47.29 -32.96 -10.99
CA ARG A 3 -46.81 -31.72 -10.38
C ARG A 3 -45.59 -31.17 -11.13
N MET A 4 -45.47 -29.83 -11.07
CA MET A 4 -44.27 -28.98 -10.91
C MET A 4 -42.94 -29.46 -11.47
N LEU A 5 -42.24 -28.56 -12.18
CA LEU A 5 -41.09 -27.88 -11.59
C LEU A 5 -40.83 -26.56 -12.31
N LEU A 6 -41.06 -25.46 -11.60
CA LEU A 6 -40.64 -24.11 -11.95
C LEU A 6 -39.13 -24.06 -11.64
N GLY A 7 -38.29 -24.00 -12.67
CA GLY A 7 -36.86 -23.77 -12.49
C GLY A 7 -36.65 -22.30 -12.18
N VAL A 8 -36.38 -21.98 -10.90
CA VAL A 8 -35.86 -20.67 -10.51
C VAL A 8 -34.40 -20.65 -10.91
N LEU A 9 -34.08 -19.91 -11.98
CA LEU A 9 -32.72 -19.54 -12.30
C LEU A 9 -32.29 -18.51 -11.23
N ALA A 10 -31.48 -18.95 -10.27
CA ALA A 10 -30.83 -18.04 -9.34
C ALA A 10 -29.84 -17.17 -10.13
N LEU A 11 -30.25 -15.94 -10.43
CA LEU A 11 -29.34 -14.90 -10.86
C LEU A 11 -28.47 -14.59 -9.63
N ILE A 12 -27.23 -15.08 -9.62
CA ILE A 12 -26.21 -14.57 -8.70
C ILE A 12 -25.90 -13.16 -9.20
N VAL A 13 -26.56 -12.20 -8.57
CA VAL A 13 -26.13 -10.80 -8.65
C VAL A 13 -24.85 -10.77 -7.83
N PHE A 14 -23.70 -10.73 -8.49
CA PHE A 14 -22.53 -10.12 -7.87
C PHE A 14 -22.93 -8.67 -7.65
N ALA A 15 -23.38 -8.36 -6.44
CA ALA A 15 -23.31 -6.99 -5.99
C ALA A 15 -21.82 -6.69 -6.00
N SER A 16 -21.39 -5.85 -6.94
CA SER A 16 -20.20 -5.04 -6.73
C SER A 16 -20.50 -4.26 -5.44
N VAL A 17 -20.14 -4.85 -4.30
CA VAL A 17 -20.05 -4.11 -3.06
C VAL A 17 -18.95 -3.14 -3.37
N GLY A 18 -19.30 -1.90 -3.74
CA GLY A 18 -18.32 -0.82 -3.70
C GLY A 18 -17.80 -0.85 -2.28
N ALA A 19 -16.59 -1.36 -2.10
CA ALA A 19 -15.96 -1.44 -0.80
C ALA A 19 -15.91 0.01 -0.30
N PHE A 20 -16.69 0.33 0.72
CA PHE A 20 -16.66 1.67 1.27
C PHE A 20 -15.29 1.83 1.92
N ALA A 21 -14.42 2.67 1.38
CA ALA A 21 -13.16 2.97 2.07
C ALA A 21 -13.44 3.71 3.39
N LYS A 22 -12.66 3.42 4.43
CA LYS A 22 -12.62 4.15 5.69
C LYS A 22 -11.43 5.10 5.67
N VAL A 23 -11.64 6.32 6.13
CA VAL A 23 -10.57 7.32 6.24
C VAL A 23 -9.77 7.08 7.52
N TYR A 24 -8.47 6.90 7.39
CA TYR A 24 -7.52 6.82 8.50
C TYR A 24 -6.61 8.04 8.51
N LYS A 25 -6.26 8.50 9.71
CA LYS A 25 -5.34 9.63 9.92
C LYS A 25 -4.09 9.12 10.60
N PHE A 26 -2.97 9.22 9.93
CA PHE A 26 -1.65 8.96 10.49
C PHE A 26 -1.05 10.30 10.92
N LYS A 27 -1.20 10.61 12.22
CA LYS A 27 -0.90 11.95 12.74
C LYS A 27 0.59 12.27 12.78
N ALA A 28 1.44 11.27 13.02
CA ALA A 28 2.89 11.47 13.07
C ALA A 28 3.42 11.93 11.70
N GLY A 29 2.95 11.32 10.62
CA GLY A 29 3.29 11.72 9.25
C GLY A 29 2.45 12.86 8.67
N ASN A 30 1.55 13.48 9.43
CA ASN A 30 0.62 14.50 8.94
C ASN A 30 -0.20 14.10 7.69
N ILE A 31 -0.55 12.80 7.56
CA ILE A 31 -1.22 12.22 6.39
C ILE A 31 -2.59 11.65 6.76
N GLN A 32 -3.51 11.66 5.81
CA GLN A 32 -4.68 10.77 5.81
C GLN A 32 -4.72 9.94 4.52
N VAL A 33 -5.30 8.76 4.64
CA VAL A 33 -5.42 7.76 3.58
C VAL A 33 -6.78 7.06 3.72
N ASP A 34 -7.37 6.66 2.61
CA ASP A 34 -8.61 5.91 2.56
C ASP A 34 -8.26 4.42 2.33
N ILE A 35 -8.66 3.54 3.24
CA ILE A 35 -8.36 2.10 3.22
C ILE A 35 -9.68 1.31 3.08
N PRO A 36 -9.77 0.25 2.26
CA PRO A 36 -10.99 -0.55 2.14
C PRO A 36 -11.52 -1.03 3.50
N SER A 37 -12.84 -0.93 3.70
CA SER A 37 -13.43 -1.15 5.04
C SER A 37 -13.27 -2.56 5.61
N ASP A 38 -13.01 -3.53 4.74
CA ASP A 38 -12.85 -4.95 5.01
C ASP A 38 -11.41 -5.35 5.33
N TRP A 39 -10.45 -4.43 5.18
CA TRP A 39 -9.07 -4.62 5.62
C TRP A 39 -8.96 -4.51 7.15
N GLU A 40 -8.05 -5.28 7.72
CA GLU A 40 -7.60 -5.12 9.10
C GLU A 40 -6.63 -3.94 9.17
N VAL A 41 -6.82 -3.04 10.13
CA VAL A 41 -5.98 -1.83 10.25
C VAL A 41 -5.53 -1.65 11.69
N GLU A 42 -4.22 -1.57 11.87
CA GLU A 42 -3.57 -1.17 13.12
C GLU A 42 -3.01 0.25 12.95
N ASN A 43 -3.41 1.18 13.81
CA ASN A 43 -2.90 2.56 13.78
C ASN A 43 -2.32 2.90 15.15
N THR A 44 -1.00 2.76 15.23
CA THR A 44 -0.21 3.09 16.40
C THR A 44 0.35 4.51 16.26
N GLY A 45 0.96 5.05 17.33
CA GLY A 45 1.51 6.39 17.30
C GLY A 45 2.57 6.63 16.21
N GLY A 46 3.32 5.60 15.82
CA GLY A 46 4.43 5.70 14.87
C GLY A 46 4.28 4.87 13.59
N LYS A 47 3.26 4.01 13.48
CA LYS A 47 2.98 3.19 12.30
C LYS A 47 1.48 3.00 12.08
N LEU A 48 1.05 3.13 10.82
CA LEU A 48 -0.23 2.62 10.34
C LEU A 48 0.06 1.39 9.47
N SER A 49 -0.54 0.26 9.81
CA SER A 49 -0.48 -0.98 9.03
C SER A 49 -1.88 -1.36 8.59
N ALA A 50 -2.04 -1.74 7.33
CA ALA A 50 -3.29 -2.23 6.77
C ALA A 50 -3.05 -3.55 6.04
N TYR A 51 -3.93 -4.53 6.31
CA TYR A 51 -3.83 -5.90 5.84
C TYR A 51 -5.10 -6.28 5.11
N SER A 52 -4.97 -6.70 3.85
CA SER A 52 -6.09 -7.24 3.08
C SER A 52 -6.61 -8.56 3.65
N PRO A 53 -7.84 -9.00 3.28
CA PRO A 53 -8.33 -10.32 3.67
C PRO A 53 -7.38 -11.45 3.23
N GLY A 54 -6.78 -12.15 4.20
CA GLY A 54 -5.84 -13.24 3.94
C GLY A 54 -4.40 -12.78 3.72
N ASP A 55 -4.08 -11.51 4.02
CA ASP A 55 -2.73 -10.94 4.04
C ASP A 55 -2.01 -11.03 2.67
N VAL A 56 -2.78 -10.90 1.58
CA VAL A 56 -2.26 -10.98 0.19
C VAL A 56 -1.61 -9.67 -0.25
N ALA A 57 -2.23 -8.55 0.13
CA ALA A 57 -1.74 -7.20 -0.03
C ALA A 57 -1.67 -6.49 1.33
N LEU A 58 -0.61 -5.71 1.51
CA LEU A 58 -0.24 -4.99 2.71
C LEU A 58 0.09 -3.54 2.36
N PHE A 59 -0.25 -2.63 3.27
CA PHE A 59 0.06 -1.22 3.14
C PHE A 59 0.53 -0.65 4.47
N PHE A 60 1.71 -0.03 4.47
CA PHE A 60 2.34 0.52 5.67
C PHE A 60 2.62 2.02 5.50
N ILE A 61 2.42 2.80 6.56
CA ILE A 61 2.91 4.17 6.69
C ILE A 61 3.65 4.29 8.02
N GLU A 62 4.89 4.76 7.97
CA GLU A 62 5.73 5.01 9.14
C GLU A 62 6.27 6.44 9.14
N GLU A 63 6.46 7.01 10.33
CA GLU A 63 7.19 8.28 10.46
C GLU A 63 8.65 8.04 10.06
N PHE A 64 9.19 8.88 9.18
CA PHE A 64 10.52 8.68 8.64
C PHE A 64 11.36 9.95 8.80
N SER A 65 11.86 10.15 10.03
CA SER A 65 12.54 11.39 10.42
C SER A 65 13.91 11.61 9.75
N GLU A 66 14.46 10.62 9.07
CA GLU A 66 15.77 10.67 8.39
C GLU A 66 15.67 11.19 6.96
N ALA A 67 14.47 11.53 6.49
CA ALA A 67 14.17 11.87 5.10
C ALA A 67 14.38 13.33 4.67
N GLU A 68 14.98 14.20 5.50
CA GLU A 68 15.45 15.51 5.00
C GLU A 68 16.42 15.33 3.82
N ASP A 69 17.17 14.23 3.81
CA ASP A 69 18.11 13.87 2.74
C ASP A 69 17.40 13.27 1.50
N ALA A 70 16.09 12.97 1.56
CA ALA A 70 15.32 12.41 0.44
C ALA A 70 14.94 13.44 -0.63
N GLU A 71 15.24 14.73 -0.43
CA GLU A 71 15.07 15.78 -1.44
C GLU A 71 16.12 15.70 -2.58
N ASP A 72 17.25 15.01 -2.35
CA ASP A 72 18.23 14.68 -3.39
C ASP A 72 17.97 13.26 -3.94
N GLU A 73 18.10 13.09 -5.26
CA GLU A 73 17.77 11.84 -5.95
C GLU A 73 18.65 10.66 -5.50
N GLU A 74 19.96 10.87 -5.37
CA GLU A 74 20.89 9.78 -5.04
C GLU A 74 20.82 9.46 -3.54
N GLU A 75 20.69 10.49 -2.70
CA GLU A 75 20.56 10.32 -1.25
C GLU A 75 19.20 9.68 -0.88
N GLY A 76 18.10 10.16 -1.48
CA GLY A 76 16.77 9.58 -1.31
C GLY A 76 16.68 8.14 -1.78
N LYS A 77 17.34 7.81 -2.90
CA LYS A 77 17.48 6.42 -3.36
C LYS A 77 18.18 5.55 -2.33
N GLN A 78 19.36 5.96 -1.88
CA GLN A 78 20.14 5.14 -0.94
C GLN A 78 19.38 4.96 0.38
N LEU A 79 18.69 6.00 0.83
CA LEU A 79 17.89 5.98 2.05
C LEU A 79 16.76 4.93 1.98
N ILE A 80 16.03 4.85 0.86
CA ILE A 80 15.00 3.82 0.68
C ILE A 80 15.60 2.42 0.59
N LEU A 81 16.72 2.26 -0.14
CA LEU A 81 17.38 0.96 -0.24
C LEU A 81 17.91 0.46 1.11
N ASP A 82 18.44 1.36 1.93
CA ASP A 82 18.89 1.05 3.29
C ASP A 82 17.69 0.62 4.16
N TYR A 83 16.57 1.33 4.07
CA TYR A 83 15.32 0.94 4.75
C TYR A 83 14.81 -0.45 4.32
N ILE A 84 14.74 -0.72 3.02
CA ILE A 84 14.33 -2.03 2.50
C ILE A 84 15.28 -3.12 3.00
N THR A 85 16.58 -2.87 2.96
CA THR A 85 17.59 -3.84 3.38
C THR A 85 17.52 -4.13 4.89
N ASP A 86 17.22 -3.12 5.71
CA ASP A 86 17.05 -3.29 7.15
C ASP A 86 15.76 -4.06 7.50
N ASP A 87 14.71 -3.96 6.68
CA ASP A 87 13.43 -4.64 6.90
C ASP A 87 13.44 -6.10 6.44
N ILE A 88 13.84 -6.36 5.19
CA ILE A 88 13.74 -7.70 4.56
C ILE A 88 15.08 -8.37 4.28
N GLY A 89 16.21 -7.70 4.52
CA GLY A 89 17.54 -8.20 4.20
C GLY A 89 18.02 -7.83 2.80
N ASP A 90 19.14 -8.42 2.34
CA ASP A 90 19.81 -8.09 1.07
C ASP A 90 19.38 -8.96 -0.12
N ASP A 91 18.39 -9.84 0.06
CA ASP A 91 17.89 -10.77 -0.96
C ASP A 91 16.60 -10.25 -1.62
N TYR A 92 16.74 -9.17 -2.39
CA TYR A 92 15.67 -8.59 -3.20
C TYR A 92 16.20 -8.11 -4.55
N GLU A 93 15.32 -8.03 -5.54
CA GLU A 93 15.62 -7.48 -6.86
C GLU A 93 14.96 -6.11 -7.01
N THR A 94 15.74 -5.09 -7.39
CA THR A 94 15.21 -3.73 -7.63
C THR A 94 14.69 -3.59 -9.05
N GLY A 95 13.57 -2.87 -9.18
CA GLY A 95 12.90 -2.56 -10.43
C GLY A 95 13.06 -1.08 -10.83
N GLU A 96 11.95 -0.47 -11.21
CA GLU A 96 11.90 0.95 -11.53
C GLU A 96 12.08 1.82 -10.28
N MET A 97 12.62 3.02 -10.46
CA MET A 97 12.80 3.99 -9.40
C MET A 97 12.77 5.38 -10.00
N GLY A 98 12.31 6.37 -9.25
CA GLY A 98 12.26 7.75 -9.72
C GLY A 98 11.38 8.64 -8.88
N PHE A 99 11.05 9.80 -9.44
CA PHE A 99 10.15 10.77 -8.82
C PHE A 99 8.79 10.75 -9.48
N GLU A 100 7.75 10.89 -8.65
CA GLU A 100 6.38 11.11 -9.07
C GLU A 100 5.71 12.15 -8.17
N THR A 101 4.52 12.60 -8.53
CA THR A 101 3.69 13.47 -7.70
C THR A 101 2.36 12.79 -7.40
N ILE A 102 2.04 12.61 -6.11
CA ILE A 102 0.74 12.12 -5.64
C ILE A 102 0.02 13.27 -4.95
N ASN A 103 -1.14 13.69 -5.47
CA ASN A 103 -1.97 14.75 -4.86
C ASN A 103 -1.18 16.00 -4.44
N ASP A 104 -0.37 16.53 -5.35
CA ASP A 104 0.52 17.70 -5.15
C ASP A 104 1.65 17.48 -4.12
N MET A 105 1.96 16.23 -3.76
CA MET A 105 3.11 15.87 -2.93
C MET A 105 4.12 15.10 -3.79
N ASP A 106 5.35 15.58 -3.84
CA ASP A 106 6.42 14.89 -4.53
C ASP A 106 6.86 13.66 -3.73
N ILE A 107 7.12 12.58 -4.44
CA ILE A 107 7.61 11.32 -3.89
C ILE A 107 8.83 10.85 -4.67
N TYR A 108 9.72 10.14 -3.97
CA TYR A 108 10.72 9.29 -4.60
C TYR A 108 10.38 7.83 -4.29
N TYR A 109 10.27 6.99 -5.31
CA TYR A 109 9.88 5.58 -5.19
C TYR A 109 10.98 4.62 -5.66
N VAL A 110 10.95 3.43 -5.09
CA VAL A 110 11.73 2.26 -5.52
C VAL A 110 10.78 1.06 -5.57
N ASP A 111 10.66 0.47 -6.75
CA ASP A 111 10.03 -0.83 -6.93
C ASP A 111 11.04 -1.94 -6.67
N TYR A 112 10.56 -3.03 -6.09
CA TYR A 112 11.38 -4.21 -5.81
C TYR A 112 10.52 -5.45 -5.67
N SER A 113 11.17 -6.61 -5.69
CA SER A 113 10.55 -7.90 -5.38
C SER A 113 11.46 -8.75 -4.52
N TYR A 114 10.88 -9.56 -3.64
CA TYR A 114 11.61 -10.53 -2.82
C TYR A 114 10.85 -11.86 -2.72
N GLU A 115 11.55 -12.96 -2.45
CA GLU A 115 10.95 -14.28 -2.22
C GLU A 115 10.82 -14.52 -0.71
N ASP A 116 9.59 -14.56 -0.21
CA ASP A 116 9.31 -15.04 1.13
C ASP A 116 9.21 -16.59 1.13
N PRO A 117 9.97 -17.31 1.98
CA PRO A 117 9.97 -18.77 2.00
C PRO A 117 8.61 -19.42 2.30
N ASP A 118 7.73 -18.71 3.01
CA ASP A 118 6.44 -19.20 3.47
C ASP A 118 5.28 -18.74 2.55
N TYR A 119 5.41 -17.57 1.91
CA TYR A 119 4.32 -16.93 1.14
C TYR A 119 4.59 -16.80 -0.37
N GLY A 120 5.82 -16.96 -0.83
CA GLY A 120 6.20 -16.83 -2.25
C GLY A 120 6.74 -15.44 -2.59
N VAL A 121 6.68 -15.08 -3.88
CA VAL A 121 7.23 -13.79 -4.36
C VAL A 121 6.27 -12.65 -4.01
N ALA A 122 6.81 -11.56 -3.45
CA ALA A 122 6.12 -10.30 -3.25
C ALA A 122 6.65 -9.25 -4.23
N ILE A 123 5.73 -8.44 -4.77
CA ILE A 123 5.99 -7.27 -5.60
C ILE A 123 5.66 -6.04 -4.79
N CYS A 124 6.63 -5.15 -4.65
CA CYS A 124 6.57 -4.07 -3.68
C CYS A 124 7.00 -2.74 -4.29
N THR A 125 6.45 -1.66 -3.74
CA THR A 125 6.89 -0.29 -3.98
C THR A 125 7.04 0.40 -2.64
N THR A 126 8.23 0.93 -2.37
CA THR A 126 8.48 1.79 -1.20
C THR A 126 8.77 3.20 -1.67
N PHE A 127 8.13 4.18 -1.05
CA PHE A 127 8.35 5.59 -1.37
C PHE A 127 8.34 6.48 -0.13
N VAL A 128 9.10 7.58 -0.22
CA VAL A 128 9.11 8.63 0.79
C VAL A 128 8.21 9.76 0.33
N ILE A 129 7.41 10.30 1.26
CA ILE A 129 6.50 11.41 1.01
C ILE A 129 6.65 12.50 2.08
N MET A 130 6.62 13.75 1.65
CA MET A 130 6.63 14.92 2.53
C MET A 130 5.23 15.54 2.63
N ALA A 131 4.71 15.67 3.85
CA ALA A 131 3.42 16.30 4.12
C ALA A 131 3.58 17.49 5.09
N GLY A 132 3.99 18.63 4.57
CA GLY A 132 4.32 19.81 5.39
C GLY A 132 5.78 19.76 5.83
N GLU A 133 6.04 19.65 7.13
CA GLU A 133 7.40 19.52 7.69
C GLU A 133 7.71 18.08 8.16
N THR A 134 6.83 17.12 7.85
CA THR A 134 6.97 15.72 8.28
C THR A 134 7.13 14.82 7.09
N TYR A 135 8.06 13.88 7.20
CA TYR A 135 8.28 12.84 6.22
C TYR A 135 7.68 11.51 6.69
N SER A 136 7.23 10.72 5.73
CA SER A 136 6.80 9.34 5.97
C SER A 136 7.36 8.43 4.89
N ILE A 137 7.66 7.21 5.27
CA ILE A 137 7.95 6.12 4.35
C ILE A 137 6.72 5.24 4.24
N ILE A 138 6.39 4.88 3.01
CA ILE A 138 5.19 4.11 2.68
C ILE A 138 5.63 2.90 1.87
N THR A 139 5.14 1.74 2.26
CA THR A 139 5.39 0.48 1.56
C THR A 139 4.06 -0.12 1.13
N VAL A 140 3.96 -0.42 -0.16
CA VAL A 140 2.96 -1.29 -0.75
C VAL A 140 3.63 -2.64 -0.99
N ASP A 141 3.05 -3.71 -0.47
CA ASP A 141 3.59 -5.08 -0.60
C ASP A 141 2.44 -6.01 -1.01
N VAL A 142 2.58 -6.67 -2.16
CA VAL A 142 1.53 -7.55 -2.70
C VAL A 142 2.17 -8.84 -3.19
N LEU A 143 1.65 -9.98 -2.75
CA LEU A 143 2.05 -11.28 -3.27
C LEU A 143 1.79 -11.36 -4.78
N GLU A 144 2.73 -11.89 -5.55
CA GLU A 144 2.69 -11.97 -7.02
C GLU A 144 1.38 -12.62 -7.51
N ASP A 145 0.96 -13.71 -6.87
CA ASP A 145 -0.28 -14.44 -7.20
C ASP A 145 -1.56 -13.60 -6.98
N GLY A 146 -1.49 -12.52 -6.18
CA GLY A 146 -2.59 -11.60 -5.89
C GLY A 146 -2.47 -10.24 -6.57
N TYR A 147 -1.38 -9.97 -7.30
CA TYR A 147 -1.09 -8.64 -7.84
C TYR A 147 -2.20 -8.13 -8.77
N GLU A 148 -2.67 -8.94 -9.71
CA GLU A 148 -3.74 -8.57 -10.66
C GLU A 148 -5.07 -8.19 -9.96
N ASP A 149 -5.34 -8.76 -8.78
CA ASP A 149 -6.57 -8.49 -8.02
C ASP A 149 -6.46 -7.23 -7.15
N TYR A 150 -5.24 -6.82 -6.79
CA TYR A 150 -4.98 -5.73 -5.86
C TYR A 150 -4.31 -4.50 -6.46
N GLU A 151 -3.79 -4.54 -7.69
CA GLU A 151 -3.16 -3.39 -8.38
C GLU A 151 -4.05 -2.14 -8.34
N GLU A 152 -5.28 -2.23 -8.85
CA GLU A 152 -6.23 -1.10 -8.84
C GLU A 152 -6.61 -0.67 -7.41
N VAL A 153 -6.65 -1.61 -6.46
CA VAL A 153 -6.94 -1.30 -5.04
C VAL A 153 -5.78 -0.53 -4.40
N MET A 154 -4.54 -0.90 -4.70
CA MET A 154 -3.35 -0.22 -4.18
C MET A 154 -3.24 1.18 -4.79
N ASP A 155 -3.49 1.31 -6.09
CA ASP A 155 -3.54 2.61 -6.77
C ASP A 155 -4.61 3.52 -6.15
N GLU A 156 -5.79 2.99 -5.82
CA GLU A 156 -6.84 3.75 -5.13
C GLU A 156 -6.40 4.18 -3.71
N ILE A 157 -5.74 3.30 -2.95
CA ILE A 157 -5.21 3.62 -1.62
C ILE A 157 -4.15 4.71 -1.72
N VAL A 158 -3.14 4.53 -2.58
CA VAL A 158 -2.04 5.48 -2.79
C VAL A 158 -2.58 6.81 -3.31
N GLY A 159 -3.46 6.78 -4.30
CA GLY A 159 -4.13 7.96 -4.85
C GLY A 159 -5.06 8.68 -3.87
N SER A 160 -5.40 8.10 -2.72
CA SER A 160 -6.18 8.76 -1.67
C SER A 160 -5.34 9.55 -0.65
N ILE A 161 -4.01 9.34 -0.65
CA ILE A 161 -3.08 9.94 0.29
C ILE A 161 -3.10 11.46 0.15
N LYS A 162 -3.24 12.16 1.27
CA LYS A 162 -3.25 13.63 1.32
C LYS A 162 -2.81 14.14 2.67
N ALA A 163 -2.17 15.32 2.69
CA ALA A 163 -1.83 16.00 3.92
C ALA A 163 -3.07 16.31 4.78
N LEU A 164 -2.93 16.23 6.10
CA LEU A 164 -3.94 16.73 7.04
C LEU A 164 -3.96 18.27 6.96
N LYS A 165 -5.17 18.83 6.87
CA LYS A 165 -5.41 20.28 6.92
C LYS A 165 -5.64 20.78 8.34
#